data_AF-A0A7J8Z1Q6-F1
#
_entry.id   AF-A0A7J8Z1Q6-F1
#
_cell.length_a   1.000
_cell.length_b   1.000
_cell.length_c   1.000
_cell.angle_alpha   90.00
_cell.angle_beta   90.00
_cell.angle_gamma   90.00
#
_symmetry.space_group_name_H-M   'P 1'
#
loop_
_entity.id
_entity.type
_entity.pdbx_description
1 polymer ?
#
loop_
_entity_poly.entity_id
_entity_poly.type
_entity_poly.pdbx_seq_one_letter_code
_entity_poly.pdbx_strand_id
1 'polypeptide(L)'
;MLQQQLTHQNGLIPPQLMPQLQSHQQRLQHPVQPSFSHFSGIQSQQFNPHLSPSPPVMNKVEAILGIGDLRDQRAKSAQKGRQSLRGFDSGALKSDFGWPQFTSKYMSTDEIEGILRMQLVATHSNDPYVDDYYHQACLARKSAGAKLRHHFCPTHLRDLPPRARANTEPHAFLQVDALGRLPFSSIRRPRPLLEVDPPNSSAVTNNDQKASDIPLEEEPMLAARVTIEDGLCLLLDVDDIDRFLQFNQLQDGGAQMRQRRQVLLEGLGALLQLVDPLGKSGNTDELAQKDDLVFLRIVSLPKGRKLLARFLQLLPPGGELMRIVCMSIFRHLRFLFGGLPSDPGAAETTINLARVVSSCVHSMDLRALSVCLASVVCSSEQPPLRPLGSPAGDGASFILKSVLDRATKLMTDSRAAGNYNTTNLSLWKASFDEFFNLLTKYCINKYDTVMQSLRMQAKPNMAIDESDSAKAIKREMPVDLLQACLPHLNDQQKKQLLDLSQRPMLVGQS
;
A
#
# COMPACT_ATOMS: atom_id res chain seq x y z
N MET A 1 -16.05 -52.67 -25.45
CA MET A 1 -15.73 -54.05 -25.04
C MET A 1 -14.65 -54.58 -25.97
N LEU A 2 -13.63 -55.27 -25.45
CA LEU A 2 -12.49 -55.88 -26.19
C LEU A 2 -11.57 -54.81 -26.87
N GLN A 3 -10.24 -54.73 -26.69
CA GLN A 3 -9.19 -55.67 -26.22
C GLN A 3 -8.90 -56.78 -27.26
N GLN A 4 -7.67 -57.27 -27.51
CA GLN A 4 -6.46 -57.32 -26.66
C GLN A 4 -5.16 -57.62 -27.47
N GLN A 5 -3.98 -57.24 -26.94
CA GLN A 5 -2.61 -57.80 -27.12
C GLN A 5 -1.93 -58.05 -28.49
N LEU A 6 -0.60 -57.94 -28.47
CA LEU A 6 0.38 -58.61 -29.35
C LEU A 6 1.59 -59.06 -28.49
N THR A 7 2.35 -60.08 -28.93
CA THR A 7 3.25 -60.88 -28.08
C THR A 7 4.72 -60.93 -28.52
N HIS A 8 5.59 -61.38 -27.59
CA HIS A 8 7.02 -61.77 -27.70
C HIS A 8 7.37 -62.58 -28.99
N GLN A 9 8.64 -62.74 -29.45
CA GLN A 9 9.84 -63.18 -28.70
C GLN A 9 11.19 -62.94 -29.48
N ASN A 10 12.31 -63.57 -29.07
CA ASN A 10 13.70 -63.22 -29.44
C ASN A 10 14.38 -64.11 -30.52
N GLY A 11 15.44 -63.59 -31.19
CA GLY A 11 16.60 -64.37 -31.70
C GLY A 11 17.17 -63.97 -33.08
N LEU A 12 18.38 -64.40 -33.52
CA LEU A 12 19.61 -64.84 -32.82
C LEU A 12 20.87 -64.76 -33.75
N ILE A 13 21.69 -63.70 -33.60
CA ILE A 13 23.15 -63.55 -33.87
C ILE A 13 23.83 -63.85 -35.26
N PRO A 14 24.96 -63.17 -35.61
CA PRO A 14 25.66 -63.19 -36.93
C PRO A 14 27.05 -63.90 -36.83
N PRO A 15 28.10 -63.68 -37.69
CA PRO A 15 28.96 -62.47 -37.65
C PRO A 15 29.78 -62.09 -38.95
N GLN A 16 30.74 -61.15 -38.81
CA GLN A 16 31.86 -60.76 -39.73
C GLN A 16 31.52 -59.86 -40.94
N LEU A 17 32.34 -58.85 -41.34
CA LEU A 17 33.71 -58.42 -40.95
C LEU A 17 33.83 -56.85 -40.95
N MET A 18 34.87 -56.28 -40.32
CA MET A 18 35.15 -54.82 -40.18
C MET A 18 36.57 -54.49 -40.73
N PRO A 19 37.01 -53.23 -41.01
CA PRO A 19 37.22 -52.09 -40.04
C PRO A 19 36.87 -50.68 -40.63
N GLN A 20 37.07 -49.50 -40.02
CA GLN A 20 37.15 -48.98 -38.62
C GLN A 20 37.23 -47.42 -38.66
N LEU A 21 36.97 -46.76 -37.52
CA LEU A 21 37.24 -45.34 -37.12
C LEU A 21 36.03 -44.38 -37.19
N GLN A 22 35.66 -43.67 -36.11
CA GLN A 22 36.03 -43.85 -34.69
C GLN A 22 34.96 -43.21 -33.77
N SER A 23 34.52 -43.89 -32.70
CA SER A 23 33.63 -43.35 -31.66
C SER A 23 33.59 -44.26 -30.41
N HIS A 24 32.81 -43.89 -29.38
CA HIS A 24 32.57 -44.61 -28.10
C HIS A 24 33.74 -44.55 -27.07
N GLN A 25 33.54 -44.62 -25.74
CA GLN A 25 32.30 -44.87 -24.97
C GLN A 25 32.21 -44.21 -23.58
N GLN A 26 31.00 -44.28 -23.00
CA GLN A 26 30.50 -43.95 -21.67
C GLN A 26 31.27 -44.59 -20.48
N ARG A 27 31.14 -44.01 -19.26
CA ARG A 27 30.54 -44.69 -18.07
C ARG A 27 30.21 -43.70 -16.93
N LEU A 28 29.19 -44.01 -16.10
CA LEU A 28 28.88 -43.28 -14.85
C LEU A 28 29.75 -43.77 -13.67
N GLN A 29 30.01 -42.91 -12.69
CA GLN A 29 30.33 -43.30 -11.30
C GLN A 29 29.67 -42.36 -10.28
N HIS A 30 29.61 -42.78 -9.01
CA HIS A 30 28.92 -42.10 -7.91
C HIS A 30 29.82 -41.07 -7.19
N PRO A 31 29.25 -40.05 -6.52
CA PRO A 31 29.97 -39.26 -5.53
C PRO A 31 30.20 -40.08 -4.24
N VAL A 32 31.30 -39.82 -3.55
CA VAL A 32 31.76 -40.56 -2.35
C VAL A 32 31.75 -39.63 -1.12
N GLN A 33 31.29 -40.13 0.03
CA GLN A 33 31.38 -39.44 1.33
C GLN A 33 32.82 -39.40 1.88
N PRO A 34 33.10 -38.46 2.80
CA PRO A 34 33.73 -38.88 4.06
C PRO A 34 33.00 -38.42 5.34
N SER A 35 32.66 -39.40 6.19
CA SER A 35 32.81 -39.47 7.66
C SER A 35 32.81 -38.21 8.56
N PHE A 36 32.01 -38.27 9.64
CA PHE A 36 32.15 -37.49 10.88
C PHE A 36 33.40 -37.92 11.69
N SER A 37 34.05 -36.98 12.42
CA SER A 37 34.48 -37.20 13.83
C SER A 37 34.98 -35.94 14.58
N HIS A 38 34.48 -35.81 15.81
CA HIS A 38 34.72 -34.91 16.96
C HIS A 38 36.04 -34.11 17.15
N PHE A 39 35.84 -32.82 17.48
CA PHE A 39 36.47 -31.99 18.53
C PHE A 39 37.97 -32.15 18.92
N SER A 40 38.72 -31.04 18.80
CA SER A 40 39.29 -30.29 19.95
C SER A 40 40.03 -29.01 19.50
N GLY A 41 40.12 -27.99 20.37
CA GLY A 41 41.03 -26.84 20.22
C GLY A 41 40.35 -25.46 20.10
N ILE A 42 40.69 -24.55 21.03
CA ILE A 42 40.25 -23.14 21.07
C ILE A 42 41.46 -22.25 20.77
N GLN A 43 41.36 -21.28 19.83
CA GLN A 43 41.62 -19.85 20.12
C GLN A 43 41.29 -18.87 18.96
N SER A 44 40.83 -17.68 19.35
CA SER A 44 40.91 -16.38 18.64
C SER A 44 40.91 -16.34 17.09
N GLN A 45 39.79 -15.92 16.50
CA GLN A 45 39.82 -15.29 15.17
C GLN A 45 40.15 -13.80 15.29
N GLN A 46 41.12 -13.34 14.48
CA GLN A 46 41.31 -11.92 14.18
C GLN A 46 40.54 -11.59 12.89
N PHE A 47 39.88 -10.43 12.84
CA PHE A 47 39.17 -9.98 11.64
C PHE A 47 40.17 -9.63 10.53
N ASN A 48 40.03 -10.26 9.36
CA ASN A 48 40.87 -9.98 8.19
C ASN A 48 40.24 -8.90 7.28
N PRO A 49 41.01 -7.95 6.72
CA PRO A 49 40.44 -6.77 6.05
C PRO A 49 40.33 -6.93 4.53
N HIS A 50 39.24 -6.42 3.95
CA HIS A 50 39.13 -6.16 2.51
C HIS A 50 38.37 -4.85 2.24
N LEU A 51 39.12 -3.77 2.00
CA LEU A 51 38.64 -2.54 1.38
C LEU A 51 39.63 -2.14 0.28
N SER A 52 39.12 -1.91 -0.93
CA SER A 52 39.89 -1.35 -2.04
C SER A 52 39.96 0.19 -1.92
N PRO A 53 41.03 0.84 -2.41
CA PRO A 53 41.32 2.23 -2.04
C PRO A 53 40.44 3.27 -2.76
N SER A 54 40.02 4.29 -2.02
CA SER A 54 39.45 5.54 -2.54
C SER A 54 40.53 6.66 -2.58
N PRO A 55 40.46 7.61 -3.53
CA PRO A 55 41.42 8.70 -3.63
C PRO A 55 41.16 9.79 -2.56
N PRO A 56 42.21 10.52 -2.12
CA PRO A 56 42.08 11.51 -1.05
C PRO A 56 41.48 12.83 -1.54
N VAL A 57 40.34 13.24 -0.98
CA VAL A 57 39.83 14.62 -1.07
C VAL A 57 39.49 15.12 0.33
N MET A 58 40.40 15.92 0.89
CA MET A 58 40.19 16.61 2.17
C MET A 58 39.27 17.83 1.96
N ASN A 59 38.60 18.30 3.02
CA ASN A 59 37.77 19.51 3.08
C ASN A 59 36.47 19.51 2.25
N LYS A 60 35.38 18.93 2.79
CA LYS A 60 34.00 19.35 2.43
C LYS A 60 32.95 19.18 3.56
N VAL A 61 33.31 19.53 4.80
CA VAL A 61 32.36 19.49 5.94
C VAL A 61 31.48 20.75 6.02
N GLU A 62 31.97 21.90 5.59
CA GLU A 62 31.26 23.19 5.69
C GLU A 62 30.03 23.31 4.76
N ALA A 63 29.90 22.44 3.75
CA ALA A 63 28.87 22.58 2.71
C ALA A 63 27.46 22.07 3.10
N ILE A 64 27.28 21.56 4.33
CA ILE A 64 26.01 20.96 4.80
C ILE A 64 25.26 21.90 5.76
N LEU A 65 25.93 22.87 6.38
CA LEU A 65 25.29 23.92 7.17
C LEU A 65 24.91 25.10 6.26
N GLY A 66 23.61 25.27 6.02
CA GLY A 66 23.05 26.28 5.11
C GLY A 66 23.15 27.72 5.61
N ILE A 67 24.36 28.24 5.78
CA ILE A 67 24.62 29.65 6.12
C ILE A 67 24.50 30.50 4.84
N GLY A 68 23.43 31.29 4.78
CA GLY A 68 23.19 32.24 3.68
C GLY A 68 24.09 33.47 3.79
N ASP A 69 24.88 33.68 2.74
CA ASP A 69 25.52 34.91 2.26
C ASP A 69 25.42 36.18 3.14
N LEU A 70 26.57 36.65 3.63
CA LEU A 70 26.75 37.97 4.25
C LEU A 70 27.91 38.76 3.62
N ARG A 71 27.89 38.89 2.28
CA ARG A 71 28.68 39.92 1.59
C ARG A 71 27.91 41.24 1.42
N ASP A 72 28.11 42.17 2.35
CA ASP A 72 28.06 43.61 2.00
C ASP A 72 28.91 44.47 2.96
N GLN A 73 30.21 44.62 2.66
CA GLN A 73 31.09 45.51 3.40
C GLN A 73 31.07 46.92 2.80
N ARG A 74 30.30 47.84 3.41
CA ARG A 74 30.34 49.27 3.09
C ARG A 74 30.98 50.08 4.20
N ALA A 75 32.28 50.36 4.06
CA ALA A 75 33.06 51.11 5.05
C ALA A 75 32.54 52.56 5.25
N LYS A 76 32.52 53.03 6.51
CA LYS A 76 32.40 54.46 6.86
C LYS A 76 33.30 54.84 8.04
N SER A 77 33.84 56.06 7.93
CA SER A 77 34.81 56.73 8.80
C SER A 77 34.57 56.63 10.32
N ALA A 78 35.67 56.69 11.08
CA ALA A 78 35.68 56.88 12.54
C ALA A 78 35.50 58.37 12.94
N GLN A 79 35.11 58.61 14.21
CA GLN A 79 35.94 59.38 15.17
C GLN A 79 35.44 59.37 16.64
N LYS A 80 36.35 58.92 17.54
CA LYS A 80 36.78 59.61 18.78
C LYS A 80 35.78 59.91 19.93
N GLY A 81 35.83 59.08 20.98
CA GLY A 81 35.39 59.36 22.36
C GLY A 81 36.25 58.57 23.37
N ARG A 82 36.38 58.99 24.64
CA ARG A 82 37.27 58.38 25.66
C ARG A 82 36.62 58.30 27.05
N GLN A 83 37.24 57.53 27.95
CA GLN A 83 36.95 57.33 29.40
C GLN A 83 35.83 56.27 29.66
N SER A 84 35.91 55.37 30.66
CA SER A 84 36.97 55.09 31.66
C SER A 84 36.99 53.60 32.11
N LEU A 85 37.94 53.24 32.99
CA LEU A 85 38.22 51.89 33.52
C LEU A 85 37.04 51.17 34.19
N ARG A 86 36.87 49.88 33.88
CA ARG A 86 37.13 48.72 34.79
C ARG A 86 37.25 47.45 33.95
N GLY A 87 38.11 46.51 34.36
CA GLY A 87 38.45 45.32 33.57
C GLY A 87 37.79 44.03 34.07
N PHE A 88 37.64 43.08 33.14
CA PHE A 88 37.59 41.62 33.39
C PHE A 88 38.17 40.91 32.15
N ASP A 89 38.49 39.62 32.26
CA ASP A 89 39.53 38.97 31.45
C ASP A 89 39.28 38.79 29.95
N SER A 90 40.39 38.79 29.21
CA SER A 90 40.48 38.32 27.83
C SER A 90 40.22 36.82 27.74
N GLY A 91 39.10 36.41 27.14
CA GLY A 91 38.79 34.98 26.92
C GLY A 91 37.69 34.66 25.91
N ALA A 92 36.72 35.56 25.70
CA ALA A 92 35.53 35.32 24.89
C ALA A 92 35.75 35.41 23.35
N LEU A 93 36.84 34.83 22.83
CA LEU A 93 37.19 34.83 21.40
C LEU A 93 37.70 33.45 20.90
N LYS A 94 36.90 32.40 21.16
CA LYS A 94 36.80 31.18 20.33
C LYS A 94 35.72 30.25 20.89
N SER A 95 34.53 30.29 20.28
CA SER A 95 33.50 29.26 20.44
C SER A 95 32.65 29.19 19.17
N ASP A 96 33.32 29.17 18.01
CA ASP A 96 32.74 28.61 16.80
C ASP A 96 32.39 27.14 17.08
N PHE A 97 31.34 26.63 16.43
CA PHE A 97 30.57 25.42 16.78
C PHE A 97 29.64 25.60 18.00
N GLY A 98 28.34 25.71 17.72
CA GLY A 98 27.28 25.98 18.71
C GLY A 98 26.86 24.77 19.57
N TRP A 99 27.81 24.08 20.19
CA TRP A 99 27.51 23.07 21.21
C TRP A 99 27.34 23.72 22.59
N PRO A 100 26.39 23.26 23.43
CA PRO A 100 26.21 23.79 24.78
C PRO A 100 27.39 23.39 25.68
N GLN A 101 28.04 24.37 26.31
CA GLN A 101 29.18 24.12 27.20
C GLN A 101 28.70 23.56 28.55
N PHE A 102 28.91 22.26 28.79
CA PHE A 102 28.44 21.58 30.00
C PHE A 102 29.36 21.81 31.20
N THR A 103 28.89 22.56 32.19
CA THR A 103 29.60 22.74 33.47
C THR A 103 29.19 21.68 34.48
N SER A 104 30.14 20.87 34.99
CA SER A 104 29.93 19.94 36.11
C SER A 104 30.94 20.19 37.23
N LYS A 105 30.58 19.77 38.45
CA LYS A 105 31.44 19.84 39.64
C LYS A 105 32.47 18.70 39.72
N TYR A 106 32.19 17.59 39.03
CA TYR A 106 32.93 16.32 39.19
C TYR A 106 33.55 15.79 37.89
N MET A 107 33.45 16.56 36.80
CA MET A 107 33.90 16.17 35.47
C MET A 107 34.12 17.44 34.65
N SER A 108 35.18 17.48 33.85
CA SER A 108 35.47 18.59 32.94
C SER A 108 34.49 18.65 31.76
N THR A 109 34.45 19.80 31.08
CA THR A 109 33.75 19.97 29.79
C THR A 109 34.16 18.89 28.79
N ASP A 110 35.46 18.61 28.74
CA ASP A 110 36.11 17.80 27.72
C ASP A 110 35.84 16.29 27.95
N GLU A 111 35.75 15.86 29.22
CA GLU A 111 35.29 14.52 29.59
C GLU A 111 33.80 14.33 29.30
N ILE A 112 32.94 15.32 29.59
CA ILE A 112 31.51 15.28 29.27
C ILE A 112 31.31 15.20 27.76
N GLU A 113 32.02 16.05 27.00
CA GLU A 113 31.96 16.06 25.54
C GLU A 113 32.53 14.75 24.95
N GLY A 114 33.62 14.22 25.52
CA GLY A 114 34.19 12.93 25.15
C GLY A 114 33.19 11.78 25.34
N ILE A 115 32.49 11.74 26.47
CA ILE A 115 31.43 10.74 26.75
C ILE A 115 30.26 10.92 25.79
N LEU A 116 29.80 12.15 25.54
CA LEU A 116 28.74 12.45 24.58
C LEU A 116 29.12 12.01 23.16
N ARG A 117 30.34 12.31 22.71
CA ARG A 117 30.87 11.89 21.39
C ARG A 117 30.94 10.36 21.30
N MET A 118 31.45 9.67 22.32
CA MET A 118 31.48 8.20 22.36
C MET A 118 30.06 7.60 22.32
N GLN A 119 29.12 8.14 23.09
CA GLN A 119 27.73 7.68 23.10
C GLN A 119 27.02 7.94 21.77
N LEU A 120 27.23 9.12 21.15
CA LEU A 120 26.66 9.48 19.85
C LEU A 120 27.15 8.50 18.77
N VAL A 121 28.47 8.31 18.65
CA VAL A 121 29.10 7.36 17.70
C VAL A 121 28.66 5.91 17.93
N ALA A 122 28.33 5.53 19.17
CA ALA A 122 27.86 4.18 19.50
C ALA A 122 26.35 3.95 19.26
N THR A 123 25.56 4.99 18.94
CA THR A 123 24.08 4.90 18.91
C THR A 123 23.42 5.44 17.64
N HIS A 124 24.05 6.44 17.00
CA HIS A 124 23.61 7.10 15.78
C HIS A 124 24.45 6.65 14.60
N SER A 125 23.88 6.67 13.40
CA SER A 125 24.63 6.51 12.15
C SER A 125 25.17 7.86 11.64
N ASN A 126 25.86 7.85 10.51
CA ASN A 126 26.24 9.06 9.77
C ASN A 126 25.18 9.46 8.71
N ASP A 127 23.95 8.92 8.79
CA ASP A 127 22.83 9.26 7.88
C ASP A 127 21.71 10.00 8.64
N PRO A 128 21.65 11.34 8.59
CA PRO A 128 20.61 12.13 9.25
C PRO A 128 19.18 11.76 8.86
N TYR A 129 18.99 11.12 7.69
CA TYR A 129 17.68 10.61 7.25
C TYR A 129 17.18 9.48 8.14
N VAL A 130 18.08 8.67 8.70
CA VAL A 130 17.74 7.54 9.57
C VAL A 130 17.59 7.98 11.02
N ASP A 131 18.55 8.75 11.54
CA ASP A 131 18.61 9.06 12.97
C ASP A 131 17.69 10.23 13.39
N ASP A 132 17.38 11.17 12.49
CA ASP A 132 16.59 12.38 12.79
C ASP A 132 15.48 12.66 11.75
N TYR A 133 14.92 11.59 11.17
CA TYR A 133 13.91 11.61 10.11
C TYR A 133 12.81 12.69 10.28
N TYR A 134 12.27 12.84 11.49
CA TYR A 134 11.19 13.79 11.77
C TYR A 134 11.64 15.25 11.70
N HIS A 135 12.86 15.58 12.16
CA HIS A 135 13.39 16.93 12.02
C HIS A 135 13.73 17.24 10.56
N GLN A 136 14.40 16.30 9.88
CA GLN A 136 14.72 16.43 8.45
C GLN A 136 13.45 16.66 7.61
N ALA A 137 12.36 15.92 7.89
CA ALA A 137 11.05 16.12 7.27
C ALA A 137 10.41 17.48 7.62
N CYS A 138 10.59 17.97 8.86
CA CYS A 138 10.13 19.28 9.27
C CYS A 138 10.89 20.43 8.58
N LEU A 139 12.21 20.30 8.41
CA LEU A 139 13.04 21.24 7.66
C LEU A 139 12.67 21.23 6.17
N ALA A 140 12.50 20.05 5.58
CA ALA A 140 12.00 19.88 4.21
C ALA A 140 10.69 20.64 3.98
N ARG A 141 9.70 20.45 4.86
CA ARG A 141 8.41 21.13 4.78
C ARG A 141 8.51 22.65 4.99
N LYS A 142 9.39 23.13 5.86
CA LYS A 142 9.67 24.58 6.01
C LYS A 142 10.35 25.18 4.77
N SER A 143 11.17 24.41 4.06
CA SER A 143 11.87 24.84 2.84
C SER A 143 11.04 24.74 1.55
N ALA A 144 9.80 24.23 1.62
CA ALA A 144 8.94 23.95 0.46
C ALA A 144 8.38 25.25 -0.16
N GLY A 145 9.25 25.96 -0.89
CA GLY A 145 9.01 27.30 -1.45
C GLY A 145 10.26 28.21 -1.40
N ALA A 146 11.30 27.83 -0.68
CA ALA A 146 12.59 28.52 -0.66
C ALA A 146 13.42 28.20 -1.91
N LYS A 147 14.30 29.14 -2.32
CA LYS A 147 15.22 28.94 -3.46
C LYS A 147 16.23 27.82 -3.23
N LEU A 148 16.60 27.57 -1.97
CA LEU A 148 17.42 26.44 -1.54
C LEU A 148 16.50 25.43 -0.85
N ARG A 149 16.15 24.35 -1.56
CA ARG A 149 15.30 23.26 -1.04
C ARG A 149 16.14 22.38 -0.13
N HIS A 150 15.66 22.11 1.07
CA HIS A 150 16.33 21.18 1.98
C HIS A 150 16.25 19.75 1.40
N HIS A 151 17.41 19.11 1.21
CA HIS A 151 17.48 17.75 0.66
C HIS A 151 16.93 16.76 1.69
N PHE A 152 15.84 16.07 1.36
CA PHE A 152 15.21 15.08 2.23
C PHE A 152 15.09 13.76 1.47
N CYS A 153 16.10 12.93 1.65
CA CYS A 153 16.43 11.79 0.83
C CYS A 153 17.24 10.80 1.67
N PRO A 154 17.04 9.48 1.54
CA PRO A 154 17.97 8.50 2.10
C PRO A 154 19.36 8.65 1.48
N THR A 155 20.42 8.47 2.28
CA THR A 155 21.80 8.52 1.75
C THR A 155 22.11 7.25 0.94
N HIS A 156 21.61 6.09 1.39
CA HIS A 156 21.61 4.84 0.64
C HIS A 156 20.25 4.13 0.74
N LEU A 157 19.80 3.51 -0.35
CA LEU A 157 18.59 2.68 -0.33
C LEU A 157 18.89 1.32 0.33
N ARG A 158 17.90 0.74 1.00
CA ARG A 158 18.02 -0.59 1.63
C ARG A 158 17.94 -1.68 0.57
N ASP A 159 18.93 -2.56 0.48
CA ASP A 159 18.97 -3.60 -0.56
C ASP A 159 18.20 -4.89 -0.24
N LEU A 160 17.71 -5.05 0.99
CA LEU A 160 17.01 -6.26 1.43
C LEU A 160 15.74 -5.94 2.25
N PRO A 161 14.66 -6.72 2.11
CA PRO A 161 13.47 -6.61 2.97
C PRO A 161 13.83 -6.78 4.46
N PRO A 162 13.16 -6.09 5.40
CA PRO A 162 13.49 -6.16 6.83
C PRO A 162 13.53 -7.59 7.40
N ARG A 163 12.61 -8.44 6.95
CA ARG A 163 12.45 -9.84 7.39
C ARG A 163 13.67 -10.73 7.08
N ALA A 164 14.49 -10.36 6.10
CA ALA A 164 15.69 -11.12 5.71
C ALA A 164 16.85 -11.04 6.74
N ARG A 165 16.79 -10.12 7.72
CA ARG A 165 17.85 -9.92 8.73
C ARG A 165 17.46 -10.31 10.17
N ALA A 166 16.23 -10.78 10.39
CA ALA A 166 15.65 -10.82 11.74
C ALA A 166 15.91 -12.12 12.52
N ASN A 167 15.95 -13.29 11.86
CA ASN A 167 15.77 -14.58 12.55
C ASN A 167 17.05 -15.38 12.82
N THR A 168 18.21 -14.98 12.30
CA THR A 168 19.43 -15.82 12.31
C THR A 168 20.67 -15.19 12.94
N GLU A 169 20.61 -13.93 13.39
CA GLU A 169 21.75 -13.29 14.07
C GLU A 169 21.66 -13.47 15.60
N PRO A 170 22.68 -14.06 16.26
CA PRO A 170 22.68 -14.24 17.71
C PRO A 170 22.51 -12.92 18.47
N HIS A 171 21.81 -12.97 19.61
CA HIS A 171 21.75 -11.81 20.50
C HIS A 171 23.13 -11.54 21.11
N ALA A 172 23.64 -10.31 20.93
CA ALA A 172 24.91 -9.88 21.49
C ALA A 172 24.79 -9.71 23.03
N PHE A 173 25.21 -10.74 23.76
CA PHE A 173 25.39 -10.67 25.21
C PHE A 173 26.81 -10.20 25.53
N LEU A 174 26.94 -9.21 26.41
CA LEU A 174 28.21 -8.94 27.07
C LEU A 174 28.44 -10.03 28.11
N GLN A 175 29.48 -10.84 27.89
CA GLN A 175 29.95 -11.80 28.89
C GLN A 175 30.78 -11.06 29.93
N VAL A 176 30.13 -10.61 30.99
CA VAL A 176 30.79 -10.07 32.20
C VAL A 176 31.16 -11.25 33.09
N ASP A 177 32.39 -11.25 33.62
CA ASP A 177 33.02 -12.41 34.28
C ASP A 177 32.52 -12.67 35.72
N ALA A 178 31.26 -12.32 36.00
CA ALA A 178 30.61 -12.40 37.30
C ALA A 178 29.12 -12.76 37.16
N LEU A 179 28.83 -14.02 36.80
CA LEU A 179 27.53 -14.71 36.82
C LEU A 179 26.32 -14.09 36.08
N GLY A 180 26.41 -12.87 35.55
CA GLY A 180 25.32 -12.16 34.87
C GLY A 180 25.61 -11.87 33.40
N ARG A 181 24.79 -12.42 32.49
CA ARG A 181 24.80 -12.04 31.06
C ARG A 181 24.01 -10.76 30.85
N LEU A 182 24.68 -9.64 30.64
CA LEU A 182 24.04 -8.37 30.30
C LEU A 182 23.85 -8.26 28.78
N PRO A 183 22.61 -8.24 28.25
CA PRO A 183 22.38 -8.05 26.82
C PRO A 183 22.63 -6.58 26.43
N PHE A 184 23.27 -6.34 25.30
CA PHE A 184 23.32 -4.99 24.73
C PHE A 184 21.92 -4.55 24.29
N SER A 185 21.38 -3.53 24.97
CA SER A 185 20.23 -2.72 24.55
C SER A 185 19.08 -3.48 23.84
N SER A 186 18.34 -4.33 24.58
CA SER A 186 17.19 -5.10 24.06
C SER A 186 16.03 -4.25 23.49
N ILE A 187 16.14 -2.92 23.49
CA ILE A 187 15.15 -1.97 22.96
C ILE A 187 14.96 -2.14 21.45
N ARG A 188 16.03 -2.44 20.69
CA ARG A 188 15.95 -2.68 19.23
C ARG A 188 15.71 -4.16 18.86
N ARG A 189 15.66 -5.07 19.84
CA ARG A 189 15.34 -6.51 19.69
C ARG A 189 14.49 -6.98 20.88
N PRO A 190 13.15 -6.87 20.82
CA PRO A 190 12.31 -7.55 21.80
C PRO A 190 12.57 -9.05 21.74
N ARG A 191 12.55 -9.72 22.90
CA ARG A 191 12.69 -11.17 22.94
C ARG A 191 11.50 -11.83 22.22
N PRO A 192 11.67 -13.01 21.60
CA PRO A 192 10.56 -13.89 21.30
C PRO A 192 9.69 -14.07 22.54
N LEU A 193 8.36 -14.18 22.33
CA LEU A 193 7.47 -14.57 23.41
C LEU A 193 7.81 -16.01 23.84
N LEU A 194 7.50 -16.35 25.09
CA LEU A 194 7.63 -17.73 25.53
C LEU A 194 6.55 -18.56 24.85
N GLU A 195 6.92 -19.28 23.80
CA GLU A 195 6.12 -20.36 23.23
C GLU A 195 5.93 -21.41 24.34
N VAL A 196 4.70 -21.52 24.84
CA VAL A 196 4.29 -22.53 25.81
C VAL A 196 3.63 -23.65 25.01
N ASP A 197 4.32 -24.78 24.88
CA ASP A 197 3.75 -25.98 24.29
C ASP A 197 2.39 -26.30 24.95
N PRO A 198 1.30 -26.48 24.18
CA PRO A 198 0.02 -26.83 24.76
C PRO A 198 0.16 -28.18 25.48
N PRO A 199 -0.27 -28.30 26.75
CA PRO A 199 -0.03 -29.51 27.52
C PRO A 199 -0.72 -30.70 26.86
N ASN A 200 0.08 -31.73 26.52
CA ASN A 200 -0.35 -32.94 25.81
C ASN A 200 -1.56 -33.61 26.47
N SER A 201 -2.78 -33.26 26.04
CA SER A 201 -4.01 -33.73 26.69
C SER A 201 -4.37 -35.14 26.23
N SER A 202 -3.70 -36.13 26.82
CA SER A 202 -3.91 -37.55 26.56
C SER A 202 -5.26 -38.04 27.09
N ALA A 203 -6.30 -37.88 26.26
CA ALA A 203 -7.61 -38.55 26.28
C ALA A 203 -8.51 -38.45 27.52
N VAL A 204 -9.80 -38.15 27.30
CA VAL A 204 -10.98 -39.03 27.59
C VAL A 204 -12.28 -38.19 27.58
N THR A 205 -13.19 -38.56 26.66
CA THR A 205 -14.65 -38.29 26.60
C THR A 205 -15.23 -36.98 27.15
N ASN A 206 -15.79 -36.13 26.29
CA ASN A 206 -17.22 -36.18 25.90
C ASN A 206 -17.60 -35.06 24.91
N ASN A 207 -18.81 -35.14 24.35
CA ASN A 207 -19.34 -34.17 23.39
C ASN A 207 -19.76 -32.86 24.08
N ASP A 208 -19.20 -31.74 23.63
CA ASP A 208 -19.91 -30.52 23.21
C ASP A 208 -18.89 -29.56 22.56
N GLN A 209 -19.29 -28.36 22.08
CA GLN A 209 -18.47 -27.55 21.16
C GLN A 209 -17.10 -27.16 21.73
N LYS A 210 -16.07 -27.91 21.34
CA LYS A 210 -14.67 -27.50 21.48
C LYS A 210 -14.24 -26.77 20.20
N ALA A 211 -13.91 -25.49 20.33
CA ALA A 211 -13.27 -24.75 19.24
C ALA A 211 -11.97 -25.46 18.84
N SER A 212 -11.69 -25.53 17.54
CA SER A 212 -10.41 -26.02 17.05
C SER A 212 -9.31 -25.05 17.46
N ASP A 213 -8.32 -25.53 18.20
CA ASP A 213 -7.10 -24.80 18.54
C ASP A 213 -6.24 -24.61 17.28
N ILE A 214 -6.65 -23.69 16.41
CA ILE A 214 -5.90 -23.24 15.24
C ILE A 214 -4.68 -22.44 15.75
N PRO A 215 -3.44 -22.78 15.33
CA PRO A 215 -2.25 -22.00 15.69
C PRO A 215 -2.43 -20.51 15.38
N LEU A 216 -1.89 -19.64 16.23
CA LEU A 216 -2.04 -18.18 16.05
C LEU A 216 -1.47 -17.70 14.71
N GLU A 217 -0.42 -18.38 14.25
CA GLU A 217 0.28 -18.21 12.97
C GLU A 217 -0.62 -18.51 11.76
N GLU A 218 -1.62 -19.37 11.94
CA GLU A 218 -2.62 -19.74 10.92
C GLU A 218 -3.88 -18.86 11.00
N GLU A 219 -4.00 -17.94 11.97
CA GLU A 219 -5.16 -17.06 12.09
C GLU A 219 -5.30 -16.15 10.84
N PRO A 220 -6.39 -16.23 10.07
CA PRO A 220 -6.51 -15.49 8.81
C PRO A 220 -6.57 -13.96 9.00
N MET A 221 -6.91 -13.49 10.20
CA MET A 221 -6.87 -12.06 10.54
C MET A 221 -5.50 -11.62 11.07
N LEU A 222 -4.68 -12.50 11.64
CA LEU A 222 -3.27 -12.21 11.87
C LEU A 222 -2.52 -12.11 10.55
N ALA A 223 -2.73 -13.08 9.64
CA ALA A 223 -2.16 -13.05 8.30
C ALA A 223 -2.47 -11.72 7.58
N ALA A 224 -3.75 -11.28 7.59
CA ALA A 224 -4.14 -10.00 7.02
C ALA A 224 -3.47 -8.78 7.69
N ARG A 225 -3.22 -8.80 9.01
CA ARG A 225 -2.46 -7.75 9.70
C ARG A 225 -0.98 -7.75 9.27
N VAL A 226 -0.35 -8.92 9.18
CA VAL A 226 1.04 -9.06 8.72
C VAL A 226 1.18 -8.54 7.29
N THR A 227 0.27 -8.92 6.37
CA THR A 227 0.26 -8.39 4.99
C THR A 227 0.08 -6.86 4.93
N ILE A 228 -0.64 -6.26 5.88
CA ILE A 228 -0.77 -4.79 5.98
C ILE A 228 0.55 -4.14 6.39
N GLU A 229 1.28 -4.70 7.37
CA GLU A 229 2.58 -4.15 7.77
C GLU A 229 3.65 -4.35 6.68
N ASP A 230 3.75 -5.55 6.11
CA ASP A 230 4.65 -5.86 4.99
C ASP A 230 4.35 -4.94 3.78
N GLY A 231 3.07 -4.77 3.43
CA GLY A 231 2.65 -3.88 2.35
C GLY A 231 2.92 -2.40 2.61
N LEU A 232 2.83 -1.93 3.87
CA LEU A 232 3.23 -0.57 4.24
C LEU A 232 4.76 -0.39 4.20
N CYS A 233 5.54 -1.42 4.52
CA CYS A 233 6.99 -1.38 4.34
C CYS A 233 7.38 -1.23 2.86
N LEU A 234 6.73 -1.96 1.95
CA LEU A 234 6.92 -1.81 0.51
C LEU A 234 6.58 -0.38 0.01
N LEU A 235 5.53 0.24 0.55
CA LEU A 235 5.21 1.63 0.22
C LEU A 235 6.23 2.64 0.76
N LEU A 236 6.86 2.37 1.92
CA LEU A 236 7.96 3.21 2.43
C LEU A 236 9.21 3.08 1.54
N ASP A 237 9.53 1.89 1.04
CA ASP A 237 10.63 1.70 0.08
C ASP A 237 10.34 2.40 -1.28
N VAL A 238 9.08 2.44 -1.73
CA VAL A 238 8.66 3.24 -2.90
C VAL A 238 8.80 4.74 -2.66
N ASP A 239 8.37 5.23 -1.49
CA ASP A 239 8.54 6.61 -1.04
C ASP A 239 10.03 7.01 -0.97
N ASP A 240 10.89 6.12 -0.46
CA ASP A 240 12.34 6.29 -0.39
C ASP A 240 12.97 6.37 -1.80
N ILE A 241 12.54 5.52 -2.75
CA ILE A 241 12.97 5.57 -4.15
C ILE A 241 12.51 6.86 -4.84
N ASP A 242 11.27 7.31 -4.62
CA ASP A 242 10.75 8.55 -5.21
C ASP A 242 11.40 9.81 -4.64
N ARG A 243 11.92 9.77 -3.41
CA ARG A 243 12.82 10.80 -2.86
C ARG A 243 14.20 10.70 -3.49
N PHE A 244 14.77 9.50 -3.60
CA PHE A 244 16.10 9.27 -4.16
C PHE A 244 16.21 9.75 -5.62
N LEU A 245 15.18 9.48 -6.43
CA LEU A 245 15.05 9.95 -7.82
C LEU A 245 14.85 11.46 -7.97
N GLN A 246 14.39 12.18 -6.94
CA GLN A 246 14.21 13.64 -6.99
C GLN A 246 15.50 14.42 -6.75
N PHE A 247 16.45 13.86 -5.98
CA PHE A 247 17.64 14.59 -5.52
C PHE A 247 18.96 14.08 -6.10
N ASN A 248 19.03 12.83 -6.59
CA ASN A 248 20.27 12.24 -7.09
C ASN A 248 20.29 12.13 -8.62
N GLN A 249 21.38 12.56 -9.25
CA GLN A 249 21.65 12.29 -10.66
C GLN A 249 22.31 10.91 -10.78
N LEU A 250 21.63 9.97 -11.43
CA LEU A 250 22.09 8.59 -11.59
C LEU A 250 22.58 8.36 -13.02
N GLN A 251 23.66 7.58 -13.19
CA GLN A 251 24.31 7.35 -14.48
C GLN A 251 23.37 6.75 -15.54
N ASP A 252 22.47 5.87 -15.10
CA ASP A 252 21.40 5.21 -15.88
C ASP A 252 20.13 6.08 -16.02
N GLY A 253 20.21 7.39 -15.74
CA GLY A 253 19.05 8.28 -15.74
C GLY A 253 17.93 7.86 -14.77
N GLY A 254 18.24 6.96 -13.83
CA GLY A 254 17.32 6.34 -12.88
C GLY A 254 16.43 5.21 -13.42
N ALA A 255 16.70 4.62 -14.59
CA ALA A 255 15.82 3.58 -15.16
C ALA A 255 15.72 2.33 -14.25
N GLN A 256 16.84 1.81 -13.75
CA GLN A 256 16.91 0.70 -12.78
C GLN A 256 16.06 0.99 -11.51
N MET A 257 16.08 2.23 -11.01
CA MET A 257 15.31 2.62 -9.83
C MET A 257 13.80 2.71 -10.13
N ARG A 258 13.40 3.19 -11.31
CA ARG A 258 12.00 3.15 -11.77
C ARG A 258 11.52 1.70 -11.97
N GLN A 259 12.38 0.81 -12.48
CA GLN A 259 12.06 -0.62 -12.58
C GLN A 259 11.88 -1.24 -11.19
N ARG A 260 12.78 -0.97 -10.24
CA ARG A 260 12.65 -1.42 -8.84
C ARG A 260 11.35 -0.92 -8.21
N ARG A 261 11.01 0.37 -8.39
CA ARG A 261 9.74 0.97 -7.93
C ARG A 261 8.52 0.22 -8.48
N GLN A 262 8.53 -0.11 -9.77
CA GLN A 262 7.43 -0.84 -10.42
C GLN A 262 7.28 -2.26 -9.86
N VAL A 263 8.39 -3.00 -9.69
CA VAL A 263 8.38 -4.36 -9.12
C VAL A 263 7.86 -4.37 -7.67
N LEU A 264 8.16 -3.35 -6.86
CA LEU A 264 7.60 -3.22 -5.50
C LEU A 264 6.08 -3.01 -5.51
N LEU A 265 5.56 -2.22 -6.44
CA LEU A 265 4.11 -1.99 -6.60
C LEU A 265 3.39 -3.22 -7.14
N GLU A 266 4.00 -3.95 -8.09
CA GLU A 266 3.48 -5.23 -8.59
C GLU A 266 3.47 -6.31 -7.51
N GLY A 267 4.54 -6.38 -6.69
CA GLY A 267 4.60 -7.25 -5.52
C GLY A 267 3.51 -6.95 -4.49
N LEU A 268 3.22 -5.67 -4.24
CA LEU A 268 2.08 -5.27 -3.39
C LEU A 268 0.73 -5.63 -4.02
N GLY A 269 0.60 -5.55 -5.35
CA GLY A 269 -0.56 -6.06 -6.09
C GLY A 269 -0.78 -7.57 -5.86
N ALA A 270 0.30 -8.36 -5.89
CA ALA A 270 0.26 -9.79 -5.63
C ALA A 270 -0.06 -10.12 -4.16
N LEU A 271 0.45 -9.35 -3.19
CA LEU A 271 0.10 -9.50 -1.77
C LEU A 271 -1.40 -9.30 -1.47
N LEU A 272 -2.08 -8.46 -2.27
CA LEU A 272 -3.52 -8.26 -2.16
C LEU A 272 -4.37 -9.38 -2.80
N GLN A 273 -3.75 -10.32 -3.52
CA GLN A 273 -4.39 -11.48 -4.19
C GLN A 273 -5.62 -11.09 -5.03
N LEU A 274 -5.45 -10.05 -5.86
CA LEU A 274 -6.53 -9.48 -6.67
C LEU A 274 -6.78 -10.31 -7.93
N VAL A 275 -8.03 -10.74 -8.13
CA VAL A 275 -8.46 -11.40 -9.38
C VAL A 275 -8.48 -10.38 -10.52
N ASP A 276 -7.77 -10.65 -11.62
CA ASP A 276 -7.95 -9.96 -12.91
C ASP A 276 -8.79 -10.82 -13.87
N PRO A 277 -10.11 -10.57 -14.02
CA PRO A 277 -10.95 -11.32 -14.94
C PRO A 277 -10.69 -10.99 -16.43
N LEU A 278 -9.74 -10.11 -16.75
CA LEU A 278 -9.23 -9.92 -18.12
C LEU A 278 -7.87 -10.60 -18.36
N GLY A 279 -7.30 -11.26 -17.36
CA GLY A 279 -6.03 -11.99 -17.44
C GLY A 279 -6.15 -13.24 -18.31
N LYS A 280 -5.10 -13.54 -19.10
CA LYS A 280 -5.05 -14.70 -20.02
C LYS A 280 -4.69 -16.03 -19.33
N SER A 281 -5.15 -16.26 -18.10
CA SER A 281 -4.92 -17.52 -17.37
C SER A 281 -6.02 -18.54 -17.68
N GLY A 282 -5.71 -19.54 -18.51
CA GLY A 282 -6.67 -20.48 -19.10
C GLY A 282 -7.28 -21.56 -18.20
N ASN A 283 -7.47 -21.28 -16.89
CA ASN A 283 -8.08 -22.20 -15.92
C ASN A 283 -9.43 -21.66 -15.41
N THR A 284 -10.43 -21.59 -16.30
CA THR A 284 -11.86 -21.56 -15.93
C THR A 284 -12.24 -22.97 -15.41
N ASP A 285 -13.06 -23.21 -14.38
CA ASP A 285 -14.38 -22.62 -14.10
C ASP A 285 -14.81 -22.57 -12.61
N GLU A 286 -14.12 -23.25 -11.66
CA GLU A 286 -14.67 -23.45 -10.29
C GLU A 286 -14.00 -22.64 -9.15
N LEU A 287 -12.79 -22.09 -9.32
CA LEU A 287 -12.10 -21.36 -8.23
C LEU A 287 -12.48 -19.87 -8.15
N ALA A 288 -12.61 -19.20 -9.30
CA ALA A 288 -12.61 -17.74 -9.43
C ALA A 288 -13.75 -16.98 -8.71
N GLN A 289 -14.73 -17.67 -8.13
CA GLN A 289 -15.79 -17.06 -7.30
C GLN A 289 -15.40 -16.93 -5.80
N LYS A 290 -14.22 -17.41 -5.37
CA LYS A 290 -13.89 -17.54 -3.94
C LYS A 290 -12.67 -16.73 -3.45
N ASP A 291 -11.96 -16.04 -4.33
CA ASP A 291 -10.53 -15.76 -4.09
C ASP A 291 -10.22 -14.39 -3.45
N ASP A 292 -11.10 -13.39 -3.48
CA ASP A 292 -10.81 -12.08 -2.85
C ASP A 292 -10.87 -12.10 -1.30
N LEU A 293 -11.01 -13.26 -0.66
CA LEU A 293 -11.12 -13.36 0.80
C LEU A 293 -9.94 -12.72 1.53
N VAL A 294 -8.74 -12.74 0.94
CA VAL A 294 -7.56 -12.03 1.47
C VAL A 294 -7.71 -10.51 1.34
N PHE A 295 -8.08 -10.00 0.16
CA PHE A 295 -8.38 -8.58 -0.05
C PHE A 295 -9.47 -8.08 0.90
N LEU A 296 -10.58 -8.82 1.05
CA LEU A 296 -11.70 -8.48 1.93
C LEU A 296 -11.29 -8.45 3.41
N ARG A 297 -10.49 -9.41 3.88
CA ARG A 297 -9.91 -9.37 5.24
C ARG A 297 -9.03 -8.14 5.44
N ILE A 298 -8.16 -7.81 4.47
CA ILE A 298 -7.30 -6.63 4.52
C ILE A 298 -8.11 -5.33 4.58
N VAL A 299 -9.10 -5.14 3.69
CA VAL A 299 -9.92 -3.91 3.65
C VAL A 299 -11.04 -3.87 4.70
N SER A 300 -11.26 -4.93 5.46
CA SER A 300 -12.05 -4.86 6.70
C SER A 300 -11.37 -3.99 7.76
N LEU A 301 -10.04 -3.97 7.79
CA LEU A 301 -9.24 -3.25 8.77
C LEU A 301 -9.01 -1.79 8.31
N PRO A 302 -9.21 -0.77 9.18
CA PRO A 302 -8.95 0.63 8.81
C PRO A 302 -7.53 0.89 8.33
N LYS A 303 -6.52 0.18 8.87
CA LYS A 303 -5.13 0.30 8.41
C LYS A 303 -4.92 -0.27 7.00
N GLY A 304 -5.65 -1.33 6.62
CA GLY A 304 -5.68 -1.85 5.25
C GLY A 304 -6.39 -0.91 4.27
N ARG A 305 -7.46 -0.22 4.70
CA ARG A 305 -8.07 0.87 3.92
C ARG A 305 -7.09 2.04 3.69
N LYS A 306 -6.24 2.38 4.68
CA LYS A 306 -5.16 3.37 4.54
C LYS A 306 -4.05 2.90 3.58
N LEU A 307 -3.63 1.64 3.67
CA LEU A 307 -2.69 1.01 2.73
C LEU A 307 -3.21 1.08 1.29
N LEU A 308 -4.44 0.65 1.05
CA LEU A 308 -5.08 0.68 -0.28
C LEU A 308 -5.18 2.12 -0.84
N ALA A 309 -5.55 3.10 -0.01
CA ALA A 309 -5.61 4.49 -0.41
C ALA A 309 -4.21 5.09 -0.73
N ARG A 310 -3.13 4.63 -0.07
CA ARG A 310 -1.77 5.04 -0.41
C ARG A 310 -1.22 4.34 -1.64
N PHE A 311 -1.50 3.05 -1.81
CA PHE A 311 -1.13 2.27 -2.99
C PHE A 311 -1.71 2.90 -4.26
N LEU A 312 -3.02 3.19 -4.26
CA LEU A 312 -3.71 3.89 -5.36
C LEU A 312 -3.12 5.27 -5.71
N GLN A 313 -2.53 5.98 -4.74
CA GLN A 313 -1.87 7.28 -4.97
C GLN A 313 -0.46 7.15 -5.60
N LEU A 314 0.17 5.98 -5.50
CA LEU A 314 1.55 5.73 -5.97
C LEU A 314 1.60 4.95 -7.30
N LEU A 315 0.48 4.35 -7.72
CA LEU A 315 0.33 3.68 -9.01
C LEU A 315 0.36 4.69 -10.20
N PRO A 316 0.89 4.27 -11.37
CA PRO A 316 0.90 5.13 -12.55
C PRO A 316 -0.52 5.40 -13.07
N PRO A 317 -0.86 6.65 -13.45
CA PRO A 317 -2.17 7.00 -13.98
C PRO A 317 -2.48 6.24 -15.28
N GLY A 318 -3.71 5.75 -15.42
CA GLY A 318 -4.12 4.86 -16.52
C GLY A 318 -3.49 3.46 -16.54
N GLY A 319 -2.66 3.10 -15.56
CA GLY A 319 -1.94 1.82 -15.53
C GLY A 319 -2.82 0.59 -15.27
N GLU A 320 -2.44 -0.55 -15.86
CA GLU A 320 -3.18 -1.82 -15.81
C GLU A 320 -3.39 -2.33 -14.37
N LEU A 321 -2.37 -2.22 -13.51
CA LEU A 321 -2.48 -2.57 -12.09
C LEU A 321 -3.54 -1.72 -11.36
N MET A 322 -3.68 -0.44 -11.72
CA MET A 322 -4.73 0.43 -11.15
C MET A 322 -6.12 0.06 -11.67
N ARG A 323 -6.26 -0.40 -12.93
CA ARG A 323 -7.50 -1.01 -13.44
C ARG A 323 -7.90 -2.20 -12.56
N ILE A 324 -6.98 -3.14 -12.32
CA ILE A 324 -7.25 -4.37 -11.55
C ILE A 324 -7.66 -4.05 -10.09
N VAL A 325 -6.91 -3.16 -9.43
CA VAL A 325 -7.24 -2.70 -8.06
C VAL A 325 -8.62 -2.04 -8.01
N CYS A 326 -8.93 -1.15 -8.96
CA CYS A 326 -10.23 -0.49 -8.98
C CYS A 326 -11.37 -1.43 -9.34
N MET A 327 -11.20 -2.39 -10.26
CA MET A 327 -12.24 -3.40 -10.54
C MET A 327 -12.60 -4.22 -9.30
N SER A 328 -11.62 -4.60 -8.47
CA SER A 328 -11.89 -5.30 -7.21
C SER A 328 -12.57 -4.40 -6.16
N ILE A 329 -12.25 -3.10 -6.12
CA ILE A 329 -13.01 -2.12 -5.31
C ILE A 329 -14.46 -1.99 -5.80
N PHE A 330 -14.68 -1.95 -7.12
CA PHE A 330 -16.00 -1.78 -7.74
C PHE A 330 -16.89 -3.01 -7.54
N ARG A 331 -16.30 -4.21 -7.61
CA ARG A 331 -16.95 -5.49 -7.26
C ARG A 331 -17.35 -5.56 -5.79
N HIS A 332 -16.60 -4.93 -4.89
CA HIS A 332 -16.80 -4.98 -3.43
C HIS A 332 -17.31 -3.66 -2.80
N LEU A 333 -17.99 -2.80 -3.56
CA LEU A 333 -18.53 -1.52 -3.06
C LEU A 333 -19.48 -1.68 -1.86
N ARG A 334 -20.25 -2.76 -1.81
CA ARG A 334 -21.20 -3.02 -0.72
C ARG A 334 -20.55 -3.47 0.59
N PHE A 335 -19.35 -4.07 0.53
CA PHE A 335 -18.51 -4.36 1.68
C PHE A 335 -17.72 -3.11 2.14
N LEU A 336 -17.15 -2.36 1.18
CA LEU A 336 -16.33 -1.17 1.48
C LEU A 336 -17.16 0.01 2.03
N PHE A 337 -18.31 0.29 1.42
CA PHE A 337 -19.11 1.50 1.67
C PHE A 337 -20.54 1.20 2.16
N GLY A 338 -20.83 -0.05 2.52
CA GLY A 338 -22.15 -0.51 2.99
C GLY A 338 -22.73 0.29 4.15
N GLY A 339 -21.88 0.80 5.03
CA GLY A 339 -22.21 1.78 6.07
C GLY A 339 -20.95 2.50 6.55
N LEU A 340 -21.12 3.69 7.11
CA LEU A 340 -20.03 4.43 7.74
C LEU A 340 -19.72 3.84 9.14
N PRO A 341 -18.45 3.55 9.48
CA PRO A 341 -18.06 3.11 10.82
C PRO A 341 -18.44 4.12 11.91
N SER A 342 -18.79 3.63 13.11
CA SER A 342 -19.09 4.47 14.28
C SER A 342 -17.85 5.17 14.86
N ASP A 343 -16.65 4.65 14.62
CA ASP A 343 -15.39 5.32 14.95
C ASP A 343 -15.09 6.42 13.92
N PRO A 344 -14.92 7.70 14.33
CA PRO A 344 -14.63 8.79 13.41
C PRO A 344 -13.33 8.60 12.62
N GLY A 345 -12.32 7.91 13.16
CA GLY A 345 -11.07 7.66 12.45
C GLY A 345 -11.23 6.68 11.28
N ALA A 346 -11.99 5.60 11.47
CA ALA A 346 -12.37 4.64 10.45
C ALA A 346 -13.38 5.22 9.45
N ALA A 347 -14.27 6.11 9.89
CA ALA A 347 -15.17 6.89 9.03
C ALA A 347 -14.38 7.80 8.07
N GLU A 348 -13.50 8.66 8.59
CA GLU A 348 -12.63 9.53 7.79
C GLU A 348 -11.78 8.71 6.81
N THR A 349 -11.21 7.60 7.27
CA THR A 349 -10.43 6.67 6.44
C THR A 349 -11.23 6.14 5.26
N THR A 350 -12.51 5.79 5.49
CA THR A 350 -13.41 5.26 4.45
C THR A 350 -13.82 6.36 3.45
N ILE A 351 -14.12 7.57 3.94
CA ILE A 351 -14.41 8.75 3.09
C ILE A 351 -13.18 9.10 2.23
N ASN A 352 -11.97 9.04 2.81
CA ASN A 352 -10.74 9.31 2.09
C ASN A 352 -10.44 8.25 1.01
N LEU A 353 -10.73 6.96 1.28
CA LEU A 353 -10.62 5.92 0.26
C LEU A 353 -11.56 6.20 -0.93
N ALA A 354 -12.81 6.60 -0.69
CA ALA A 354 -13.73 6.99 -1.78
C ALA A 354 -13.22 8.19 -2.59
N ARG A 355 -12.64 9.19 -1.92
CA ARG A 355 -12.00 10.35 -2.55
C ARG A 355 -10.81 9.96 -3.44
N VAL A 356 -9.95 9.05 -2.95
CA VAL A 356 -8.80 8.55 -3.74
C VAL A 356 -9.28 7.75 -4.95
N VAL A 357 -10.23 6.82 -4.79
CA VAL A 357 -10.75 6.01 -5.91
C VAL A 357 -11.40 6.91 -6.98
N SER A 358 -12.15 7.94 -6.59
CA SER A 358 -12.66 8.97 -7.50
C SER A 358 -11.53 9.70 -8.26
N SER A 359 -10.43 10.05 -7.58
CA SER A 359 -9.27 10.67 -8.21
C SER A 359 -8.56 9.74 -9.21
N CYS A 360 -8.45 8.44 -8.90
CA CYS A 360 -7.91 7.43 -9.80
C CYS A 360 -8.79 7.26 -11.04
N VAL A 361 -10.11 7.17 -10.87
CA VAL A 361 -11.14 7.12 -11.93
C VAL A 361 -10.99 8.29 -12.92
N HIS A 362 -10.69 9.50 -12.44
CA HIS A 362 -10.47 10.66 -13.31
C HIS A 362 -9.26 10.53 -14.27
N SER A 363 -8.34 9.59 -14.03
CA SER A 363 -7.19 9.31 -14.92
C SER A 363 -7.41 8.12 -15.88
N MET A 364 -8.50 7.36 -15.73
CA MET A 364 -8.77 6.16 -16.53
C MET A 364 -9.26 6.48 -17.94
N ASP A 365 -9.10 5.50 -18.84
CA ASP A 365 -9.67 5.50 -20.20
C ASP A 365 -11.09 4.90 -20.21
N LEU A 366 -11.79 5.00 -21.34
CA LEU A 366 -13.15 4.49 -21.47
C LEU A 366 -13.24 2.96 -21.28
N ARG A 367 -12.20 2.19 -21.67
CA ARG A 367 -12.18 0.73 -21.51
C ARG A 367 -12.13 0.35 -20.02
N ALA A 368 -11.19 0.91 -19.25
CA ALA A 368 -11.09 0.65 -17.83
C ALA A 368 -12.36 1.06 -17.07
N LEU A 369 -12.97 2.20 -17.40
CA LEU A 369 -14.23 2.66 -16.81
C LEU A 369 -15.39 1.70 -17.09
N SER A 370 -15.50 1.20 -18.32
CA SER A 370 -16.53 0.22 -18.71
C SER A 370 -16.42 -1.06 -17.89
N VAL A 371 -15.21 -1.60 -17.77
CA VAL A 371 -14.98 -2.87 -17.05
C VAL A 371 -15.12 -2.68 -15.53
N CYS A 372 -14.75 -1.53 -14.98
CA CYS A 372 -15.07 -1.17 -13.59
C CYS A 372 -16.59 -1.14 -13.38
N LEU A 373 -17.36 -0.54 -14.29
CA LEU A 373 -18.83 -0.49 -14.19
C LEU A 373 -19.47 -1.88 -14.31
N ALA A 374 -19.01 -2.71 -15.25
CA ALA A 374 -19.42 -4.11 -15.37
C ALA A 374 -19.10 -4.93 -14.11
N SER A 375 -17.98 -4.64 -13.43
CA SER A 375 -17.61 -5.31 -12.16
C SER A 375 -18.60 -5.04 -11.02
N VAL A 376 -19.38 -3.95 -11.08
CA VAL A 376 -20.45 -3.63 -10.13
C VAL A 376 -21.71 -4.44 -10.44
N VAL A 377 -22.05 -4.58 -11.72
CA VAL A 377 -23.20 -5.37 -12.21
C VAL A 377 -23.00 -6.85 -11.89
N CYS A 378 -21.79 -7.36 -12.12
CA CYS A 378 -21.41 -8.76 -11.86
C CYS A 378 -21.09 -9.06 -10.39
N SER A 379 -21.36 -8.14 -9.45
CA SER A 379 -21.19 -8.40 -8.02
C SER A 379 -22.35 -9.21 -7.45
N SER A 380 -22.06 -10.10 -6.50
CA SER A 380 -23.07 -10.79 -5.69
C SER A 380 -23.81 -9.86 -4.72
N GLU A 381 -23.23 -8.72 -4.36
CA GLU A 381 -23.81 -7.76 -3.43
C GLU A 381 -24.12 -6.41 -4.10
N GLN A 382 -25.38 -5.98 -4.08
CA GLN A 382 -25.78 -4.69 -4.66
C GLN A 382 -25.16 -3.50 -3.90
N PRO A 383 -24.56 -2.51 -4.61
CA PRO A 383 -23.95 -1.35 -3.98
C PRO A 383 -24.98 -0.46 -3.24
N PRO A 384 -24.57 0.29 -2.20
CA PRO A 384 -25.43 1.22 -1.49
C PRO A 384 -25.60 2.52 -2.30
N LEU A 385 -26.53 2.52 -3.25
CA LEU A 385 -26.85 3.66 -4.13
C LEU A 385 -27.65 4.75 -3.39
N ARG A 386 -27.05 5.39 -2.39
CA ARG A 386 -27.64 6.52 -1.63
C ARG A 386 -27.42 7.86 -2.34
N PRO A 387 -28.25 8.90 -2.13
CA PRO A 387 -27.90 10.27 -2.53
C PRO A 387 -26.62 10.77 -1.83
N LEU A 388 -25.97 11.78 -2.44
CA LEU A 388 -24.74 12.34 -1.89
C LEU A 388 -24.98 13.11 -0.58
N GLY A 389 -23.99 13.11 0.31
CA GLY A 389 -24.12 13.67 1.66
C GLY A 389 -24.97 12.85 2.63
N SER A 390 -25.38 11.63 2.26
CA SER A 390 -26.15 10.75 3.15
C SER A 390 -25.38 10.42 4.44
N PRO A 391 -25.97 10.57 5.64
CA PRO A 391 -25.27 10.36 6.92
C PRO A 391 -24.86 8.89 7.15
N ALA A 392 -25.43 7.94 6.40
CA ALA A 392 -25.01 6.53 6.42
C ALA A 392 -23.75 6.24 5.56
N GLY A 393 -23.20 7.27 4.91
CA GLY A 393 -22.09 7.18 3.95
C GLY A 393 -22.58 7.02 2.50
N ASP A 394 -21.98 7.79 1.60
CA ASP A 394 -22.35 7.92 0.17
C ASP A 394 -21.24 7.46 -0.79
N GLY A 395 -20.12 6.93 -0.27
CA GLY A 395 -18.89 6.67 -1.02
C GLY A 395 -19.04 5.83 -2.28
N ALA A 396 -19.94 4.83 -2.30
CA ALA A 396 -20.24 4.06 -3.51
C ALA A 396 -20.87 4.93 -4.61
N SER A 397 -21.88 5.72 -4.28
CA SER A 397 -22.51 6.67 -5.21
C SER A 397 -21.54 7.75 -5.67
N PHE A 398 -20.67 8.25 -4.78
CA PHE A 398 -19.64 9.22 -5.15
C PHE A 398 -18.64 8.66 -6.18
N ILE A 399 -18.19 7.42 -6.00
CA ILE A 399 -17.32 6.71 -6.95
C ILE A 399 -18.05 6.48 -8.29
N LEU A 400 -19.28 5.96 -8.25
CA LEU A 400 -20.08 5.67 -9.45
C LEU A 400 -20.41 6.95 -10.25
N LYS A 401 -20.76 8.04 -9.58
CA LYS A 401 -20.95 9.35 -10.21
C LYS A 401 -19.66 9.83 -10.88
N SER A 402 -18.50 9.65 -10.22
CA SER A 402 -17.20 10.01 -10.79
C SER A 402 -16.90 9.27 -12.09
N VAL A 403 -17.32 8.00 -12.21
CA VAL A 403 -17.21 7.22 -13.46
C VAL A 403 -18.12 7.77 -14.55
N LEU A 404 -19.39 8.05 -14.25
CA LEU A 404 -20.35 8.62 -15.20
C LEU A 404 -19.92 10.02 -15.67
N ASP A 405 -19.45 10.88 -14.76
CA ASP A 405 -18.93 12.21 -15.06
C ASP A 405 -17.67 12.14 -15.95
N ARG A 406 -16.75 11.20 -15.67
CA ARG A 406 -15.53 10.97 -16.47
C ARG A 406 -15.84 10.39 -17.85
N ALA A 407 -16.73 9.42 -17.95
CA ALA A 407 -17.15 8.83 -19.23
C ALA A 407 -17.86 9.87 -20.11
N THR A 408 -18.70 10.74 -19.52
CA THR A 408 -19.33 11.87 -20.23
C THR A 408 -18.28 12.78 -20.88
N LYS A 409 -17.23 13.16 -20.13
CA LYS A 409 -16.11 13.96 -20.66
C LYS A 409 -15.43 13.24 -21.84
N LEU A 410 -14.98 11.99 -21.62
CA LEU A 410 -14.31 11.20 -22.66
C LEU A 410 -15.14 11.00 -23.93
N MET A 411 -16.46 10.86 -23.82
CA MET A 411 -17.36 10.73 -24.97
C MET A 411 -17.57 12.05 -25.72
N THR A 412 -17.64 13.17 -25.02
CA THR A 412 -17.66 14.51 -25.65
C THR A 412 -16.32 14.81 -26.32
N ASP A 413 -15.20 14.54 -25.65
CA ASP A 413 -13.84 14.75 -26.16
C ASP A 413 -13.57 13.88 -27.40
N SER A 414 -13.95 12.59 -27.37
CA SER A 414 -13.87 11.66 -28.50
C SER A 414 -14.68 12.14 -29.70
N ARG A 415 -15.90 12.65 -29.48
CA ARG A 415 -16.76 13.22 -30.52
C ARG A 415 -16.16 14.49 -31.12
N ALA A 416 -15.59 15.37 -30.30
CA ALA A 416 -14.93 16.60 -30.76
C ALA A 416 -13.63 16.33 -31.53
N ALA A 417 -12.88 15.29 -31.15
CA ALA A 417 -11.63 14.90 -31.80
C ALA A 417 -11.80 13.98 -33.02
N GLY A 418 -13.02 13.51 -33.32
CA GLY A 418 -13.29 12.54 -34.39
C GLY A 418 -12.76 11.12 -34.15
N ASN A 419 -12.21 10.85 -32.96
CA ASN A 419 -11.53 9.60 -32.64
C ASN A 419 -12.50 8.57 -32.07
N TYR A 420 -13.25 7.91 -32.96
CA TYR A 420 -14.27 6.91 -32.61
C TYR A 420 -13.69 5.50 -32.40
N ASN A 421 -13.34 5.15 -31.16
CA ASN A 421 -13.10 3.74 -30.80
C ASN A 421 -14.44 3.03 -30.55
N THR A 422 -15.04 2.50 -31.62
CA THR A 422 -16.35 1.82 -31.60
C THR A 422 -16.42 0.68 -30.60
N THR A 423 -15.33 -0.08 -30.41
CA THR A 423 -15.27 -1.22 -29.48
C THR A 423 -15.31 -0.79 -28.02
N ASN A 424 -14.60 0.28 -27.66
CA ASN A 424 -14.69 0.85 -26.31
C ASN A 424 -16.06 1.50 -26.07
N LEU A 425 -16.67 2.09 -27.10
CA LEU A 425 -18.01 2.70 -27.00
C LEU A 425 -19.12 1.65 -26.84
N SER A 426 -19.06 0.53 -27.56
CA SER A 426 -20.04 -0.57 -27.41
C SER A 426 -19.89 -1.29 -26.07
N LEU A 427 -18.65 -1.52 -25.62
CA LEU A 427 -18.37 -2.04 -24.28
C LEU A 427 -18.90 -1.09 -23.18
N TRP A 428 -18.68 0.22 -23.32
CA TRP A 428 -19.26 1.21 -22.41
C TRP A 428 -20.78 1.14 -22.40
N LYS A 429 -21.43 1.14 -23.56
CA LYS A 429 -22.90 1.14 -23.64
C LYS A 429 -23.51 -0.13 -23.03
N ALA A 430 -22.96 -1.31 -23.32
CA ALA A 430 -23.41 -2.56 -22.70
C ALA A 430 -23.23 -2.54 -21.16
N SER A 431 -22.07 -2.10 -20.67
CA SER A 431 -21.79 -2.00 -19.22
C SER A 431 -22.70 -0.98 -18.53
N PHE A 432 -22.99 0.13 -19.20
CA PHE A 432 -23.90 1.17 -18.71
C PHE A 432 -25.37 0.70 -18.69
N ASP A 433 -25.82 -0.04 -19.72
CA ASP A 433 -27.21 -0.45 -19.83
C ASP A 433 -27.60 -1.44 -18.72
N GLU A 434 -26.72 -2.38 -18.37
CA GLU A 434 -26.96 -3.24 -17.20
C GLU A 434 -26.81 -2.52 -15.86
N PHE A 435 -25.90 -1.54 -15.75
CA PHE A 435 -25.85 -0.67 -14.57
C PHE A 435 -27.13 0.16 -14.42
N PHE A 436 -27.72 0.65 -15.52
CA PHE A 436 -28.98 1.37 -15.51
C PHE A 436 -30.16 0.46 -15.13
N ASN A 437 -30.15 -0.81 -15.57
CA ASN A 437 -31.09 -1.83 -15.10
C ASN A 437 -30.98 -2.04 -13.58
N LEU A 438 -29.77 -2.13 -13.04
CA LEU A 438 -29.50 -2.26 -11.60
C LEU A 438 -29.99 -1.03 -10.80
N LEU A 439 -29.62 0.18 -11.24
CA LEU A 439 -30.04 1.45 -10.64
C LEU A 439 -31.56 1.62 -10.67
N THR A 440 -32.21 1.25 -11.78
CA THR A 440 -33.68 1.29 -11.92
C THR A 440 -34.36 0.35 -10.92
N LYS A 441 -33.91 -0.91 -10.81
CA LYS A 441 -34.41 -1.88 -9.82
C LYS A 441 -34.23 -1.36 -8.39
N TYR A 442 -33.08 -0.76 -8.08
CA TYR A 442 -32.81 -0.15 -6.78
C TYR A 442 -33.81 0.97 -6.45
N CYS A 443 -34.04 1.91 -7.38
CA CYS A 443 -34.96 3.02 -7.19
C CYS A 443 -36.41 2.56 -6.99
N ILE A 444 -36.88 1.55 -7.74
CA ILE A 444 -38.21 0.96 -7.56
C ILE A 444 -38.33 0.33 -6.17
N ASN A 445 -37.43 -0.58 -5.82
CA ASN A 445 -37.45 -1.28 -4.53
C ASN A 445 -37.40 -0.30 -3.33
N LYS A 446 -36.61 0.78 -3.45
CA LYS A 446 -36.54 1.84 -2.43
C LYS A 446 -37.83 2.67 -2.35
N TYR A 447 -38.42 3.04 -3.48
CA TYR A 447 -39.71 3.73 -3.52
C TYR A 447 -40.80 2.90 -2.83
N ASP A 448 -40.92 1.62 -3.19
CA ASP A 448 -41.91 0.72 -2.62
C ASP A 448 -41.69 0.51 -1.11
N THR A 449 -40.43 0.39 -0.66
CA THR A 449 -40.06 0.32 0.77
C THR A 449 -40.48 1.60 1.52
N VAL A 450 -40.23 2.79 0.96
CA VAL A 450 -40.61 4.07 1.58
C VAL A 450 -42.13 4.18 1.65
N MET A 451 -42.85 3.88 0.56
CA MET A 451 -44.32 3.92 0.52
C MET A 451 -44.96 2.91 1.47
N GLN A 452 -44.38 1.72 1.64
CA GLN A 452 -44.83 0.75 2.64
C GLN A 452 -44.59 1.26 4.06
N SER A 453 -43.43 1.86 4.35
CA SER A 453 -43.13 2.39 5.69
C SER A 453 -44.04 3.57 6.08
N LEU A 454 -44.37 4.46 5.14
CA LEU A 454 -45.33 5.55 5.33
C LEU A 454 -46.75 5.01 5.59
N ARG A 455 -47.20 4.00 4.84
CA ARG A 455 -48.50 3.33 5.07
C ARG A 455 -48.58 2.66 6.45
N MET A 456 -47.47 2.11 6.95
CA MET A 456 -47.40 1.50 8.29
C MET A 456 -47.32 2.53 9.44
N GLN A 457 -46.90 3.76 9.17
CA GLN A 457 -46.86 4.86 10.14
C GLN A 457 -48.15 5.70 10.16
N ALA A 458 -48.94 5.66 9.08
CA ALA A 458 -50.24 6.30 9.02
C ALA A 458 -51.22 5.68 10.03
N LYS A 459 -51.74 6.52 10.95
CA LYS A 459 -52.89 6.13 11.78
C LYS A 459 -54.14 6.02 10.88
N PRO A 460 -55.07 5.08 11.14
CA PRO A 460 -56.15 4.74 10.20
C PRO A 460 -57.12 5.89 9.82
N ASN A 461 -57.10 7.02 10.55
CA ASN A 461 -57.92 8.20 10.28
C ASN A 461 -57.09 9.47 9.93
N MET A 462 -55.85 9.32 9.46
CA MET A 462 -55.01 10.43 8.98
C MET A 462 -54.50 10.14 7.57
N ALA A 463 -54.73 11.07 6.65
CA ALA A 463 -54.11 11.02 5.33
C ALA A 463 -52.58 11.20 5.46
N ILE A 464 -51.83 10.53 4.59
CA ILE A 464 -50.38 10.75 4.46
C ILE A 464 -50.19 12.11 3.80
N ASP A 465 -49.48 13.04 4.44
CA ASP A 465 -49.12 14.31 3.80
C ASP A 465 -48.21 14.05 2.59
N GLU A 466 -48.67 14.49 1.42
CA GLU A 466 -47.96 14.42 0.15
C GLU A 466 -46.63 15.21 0.20
N SER A 467 -46.57 16.26 1.02
CA SER A 467 -45.33 17.01 1.22
C SER A 467 -44.28 16.19 1.98
N ASP A 468 -44.67 15.43 3.01
CA ASP A 468 -43.77 14.58 3.79
C ASP A 468 -43.40 13.27 3.09
N SER A 469 -44.31 12.66 2.32
CA SER A 469 -43.97 11.51 1.48
C SER A 469 -42.95 11.89 0.41
N ALA A 470 -43.12 13.04 -0.26
CA ALA A 470 -42.17 13.56 -1.24
C ALA A 470 -40.80 13.90 -0.61
N LYS A 471 -40.75 14.41 0.63
CA LYS A 471 -39.49 14.61 1.38
C LYS A 471 -38.81 13.28 1.70
N ALA A 472 -39.55 12.28 2.17
CA ALA A 472 -39.02 10.95 2.51
C ALA A 472 -38.44 10.25 1.27
N ILE A 473 -39.14 10.27 0.13
CA ILE A 473 -38.65 9.71 -1.14
C ILE A 473 -37.38 10.43 -1.59
N LYS A 474 -37.36 11.78 -1.60
CA LYS A 474 -36.18 12.58 -2.01
C LYS A 474 -34.94 12.32 -1.15
N ARG A 475 -35.11 11.92 0.12
CA ARG A 475 -34.02 11.57 1.04
C ARG A 475 -33.36 10.22 0.75
N GLU A 476 -34.08 9.29 0.13
CA GLU A 476 -33.61 7.92 -0.16
C GLU A 476 -33.24 7.69 -1.64
N MET A 477 -33.73 8.53 -2.56
CA MET A 477 -33.44 8.41 -3.99
C MET A 477 -32.04 8.95 -4.37
N PRO A 478 -31.23 8.21 -5.14
CA PRO A 478 -29.91 8.67 -5.62
C PRO A 478 -30.03 9.63 -6.81
N VAL A 479 -30.59 10.81 -6.58
CA VAL A 479 -30.83 11.84 -7.62
C VAL A 479 -29.55 12.21 -8.37
N ASP A 480 -28.41 12.31 -7.68
CA ASP A 480 -27.11 12.67 -8.28
C ASP A 480 -26.62 11.64 -9.32
N LEU A 481 -26.90 10.34 -9.10
CA LEU A 481 -26.58 9.27 -10.05
C LEU A 481 -27.56 9.29 -11.23
N LEU A 482 -28.85 9.47 -10.97
CA LEU A 482 -29.87 9.55 -12.03
C LEU A 482 -29.59 10.73 -12.99
N GLN A 483 -29.14 11.87 -12.45
CA GLN A 483 -28.66 13.00 -13.24
C GLN A 483 -27.38 12.68 -14.04
N ALA A 484 -26.38 12.04 -13.41
CA ALA A 484 -25.14 11.66 -14.10
C ALA A 484 -25.34 10.57 -15.18
N CYS A 485 -26.41 9.78 -15.09
CA CYS A 485 -26.81 8.84 -16.14
C CYS A 485 -27.36 9.51 -17.40
N LEU A 486 -27.95 10.71 -17.32
CA LEU A 486 -28.68 11.37 -18.41
C LEU A 486 -27.93 11.43 -19.77
N PRO A 487 -26.61 11.71 -19.84
CA PRO A 487 -25.88 11.76 -21.11
C PRO A 487 -25.74 10.40 -21.83
N HIS A 488 -25.97 9.29 -21.12
CA HIS A 488 -25.72 7.92 -21.58
C HIS A 488 -27.00 7.16 -21.95
N LEU A 489 -28.18 7.69 -21.60
CA LEU A 489 -29.48 7.05 -21.84
C LEU A 489 -29.83 6.98 -23.33
N ASN A 490 -30.31 5.81 -23.77
CA ASN A 490 -31.06 5.71 -25.03
C ASN A 490 -32.50 6.22 -24.83
N ASP A 491 -33.26 6.43 -25.92
CA ASP A 491 -34.57 7.09 -25.83
C ASP A 491 -35.67 6.24 -25.16
N GLN A 492 -35.48 4.91 -25.06
CA GLN A 492 -36.32 4.03 -24.25
C GLN A 492 -36.02 4.20 -22.75
N GLN A 493 -34.74 4.24 -22.37
CA GLN A 493 -34.30 4.48 -20.99
C GLN A 493 -34.70 5.88 -20.49
N LYS A 494 -34.71 6.89 -21.37
CA LYS A 494 -35.26 8.22 -21.05
C LYS A 494 -36.74 8.14 -20.70
N LYS A 495 -37.56 7.43 -21.50
CA LYS A 495 -38.99 7.22 -21.21
C LYS A 495 -39.19 6.52 -19.87
N GLN A 496 -38.49 5.40 -19.65
CA GLN A 496 -38.52 4.67 -18.37
C GLN A 496 -38.18 5.58 -17.16
N LEU A 497 -37.19 6.47 -17.29
CA LEU A 497 -36.84 7.43 -16.24
C LEU A 497 -37.92 8.50 -16.03
N LEU A 498 -38.58 8.98 -17.10
CA LEU A 498 -39.74 9.86 -16.99
C LEU A 498 -40.90 9.16 -16.28
N ASP A 499 -41.24 7.92 -16.66
CA ASP A 499 -42.32 7.13 -16.05
C ASP A 499 -42.08 6.94 -14.54
N LEU A 500 -40.84 6.64 -14.15
CA LEU A 500 -40.42 6.56 -12.74
C LEU A 500 -40.53 7.89 -12.00
N SER A 501 -40.23 9.02 -12.67
CA SER A 501 -40.40 10.36 -12.08
C SER A 501 -41.87 10.78 -11.92
N GLN A 502 -42.79 10.17 -12.66
CA GLN A 502 -44.23 10.44 -12.59
C GLN A 502 -44.96 9.57 -11.56
N ARG A 503 -44.44 8.38 -11.22
CA ARG A 503 -44.98 7.53 -10.14
C ARG A 503 -45.31 8.25 -8.83
N PRO A 504 -44.47 9.14 -8.25
CA PRO A 504 -44.82 9.88 -7.03
C PRO A 504 -46.05 10.81 -7.17
N MET A 505 -46.49 11.15 -8.39
CA MET A 505 -47.71 11.94 -8.62
C MET A 505 -48.94 11.09 -8.95
N LEU A 506 -48.76 9.78 -9.18
CA LEU A 506 -49.80 8.84 -9.61
C LEU A 506 -50.47 8.08 -8.45
N VAL A 507 -50.04 8.31 -7.20
CA VAL A 507 -50.67 7.74 -6.00
C VAL A 507 -51.95 8.50 -5.58
N GLY A 508 -52.20 9.68 -6.17
CA GLY A 508 -53.36 10.53 -5.88
C GLY A 508 -54.62 10.26 -6.72
N GLN A 509 -54.66 9.19 -7.54
CA GLN A 509 -55.83 8.84 -8.37
C GLN A 509 -56.15 7.34 -8.32
N SER A 510 -56.75 6.89 -7.21
CA SER A 510 -57.44 5.60 -7.04
C SER A 510 -58.42 5.69 -5.88
#